data_AF-A0A842P7S1-F1
#
_entry.id   AF-A0A842P7S1-F1
#
_cell.length_a   1.000
_cell.length_b   1.000
_cell.length_c   1.000
_cell.angle_alpha   90.00
_cell.angle_beta   90.00
_cell.angle_gamma   90.00
#
_symmetry.space_group_name_H-M   'P 1'
#
loop_
_entity.id
_entity.type
_entity.pdbx_description
1 polymer ?
#
loop_
_entity_poly.entity_id
_entity_poly.type
_entity_poly.pdbx_seq_one_letter_code
_entity_poly.pdbx_strand_id
1 'polypeptide(L)'
;MSDKGKDKSSIKMEHGAGGEGMRELLKLVLKYLSDEKENSNVQVPLNALDDSAVVDNVVFTTDSHTVKPLFFPGGDIGTLAIAGTVNDIAVMGAEPLCLSAAFVIEEGFPFSGFERILDLVTGF
;
A
#
# COMPACT_ATOMS: atom_id res chain seq x y z
N MET A 1 -12.31 -11.31 35.15
CA MET A 1 -12.56 -10.59 33.88
C MET A 1 -11.97 -11.44 32.78
N SER A 2 -12.81 -12.24 32.11
CA SER A 2 -12.35 -13.22 31.13
C SER A 2 -12.03 -12.53 29.82
N ASP A 3 -10.75 -12.60 29.45
CA ASP A 3 -10.24 -12.26 28.14
C ASP A 3 -10.91 -13.19 27.12
N LYS A 4 -12.00 -12.70 26.49
CA LYS A 4 -12.65 -13.41 25.39
C LYS A 4 -11.68 -13.34 24.22
N GLY A 5 -10.91 -14.41 24.05
CA GLY A 5 -10.04 -14.60 22.89
C GLY A 5 -10.80 -14.21 21.63
N LYS A 6 -10.32 -13.16 20.96
CA LYS A 6 -10.88 -12.67 19.70
C LYS A 6 -10.92 -13.87 18.74
N ASP A 7 -12.12 -14.23 18.29
CA ASP A 7 -12.32 -15.26 17.29
C ASP A 7 -11.53 -14.91 16.02
N LYS A 8 -10.41 -15.59 15.79
CA LYS A 8 -9.53 -15.45 14.61
C LYS A 8 -10.02 -16.31 13.44
N SER A 9 -11.33 -16.53 13.31
CA SER A 9 -11.91 -17.37 12.28
C SER A 9 -11.86 -16.76 10.87
N SER A 10 -11.79 -15.43 10.74
CA SER A 10 -11.88 -14.73 9.45
C SER A 10 -11.21 -13.35 9.42
N ILE A 11 -10.79 -12.92 8.23
CA ILE A 11 -10.35 -11.55 7.95
C ILE A 11 -11.57 -10.62 7.88
N LYS A 12 -11.45 -9.42 8.44
CA LYS A 12 -12.53 -8.42 8.58
C LYS A 12 -12.08 -7.07 8.03
N MET A 13 -13.03 -6.17 7.78
CA MET A 13 -12.77 -4.80 7.32
C MET A 13 -11.80 -4.03 8.24
N GLU A 14 -11.87 -4.24 9.55
CA GLU A 14 -10.97 -3.59 10.52
C GLU A 14 -9.48 -3.91 10.31
N HIS A 15 -9.17 -5.04 9.66
CA HIS A 15 -7.79 -5.42 9.36
C HIS A 15 -7.20 -4.63 8.17
N GLY A 16 -8.02 -3.94 7.38
CA GLY A 16 -7.59 -3.08 6.27
C GLY A 16 -7.81 -1.59 6.54
N ALA A 17 -8.13 -1.20 7.78
CA ALA A 17 -8.53 0.16 8.13
C ALA A 17 -7.38 1.04 8.67
N GLY A 18 -6.12 0.59 8.59
CA GLY A 18 -4.96 1.36 9.08
C GLY A 18 -4.74 1.37 10.60
N GLY A 19 -5.65 0.78 11.38
CA GLY A 19 -5.63 0.81 12.85
C GLY A 19 -5.00 -0.41 13.52
N GLU A 20 -5.34 -0.60 14.81
CA GLU A 20 -4.80 -1.69 15.63
C GLU A 20 -5.10 -3.09 15.06
N GLY A 21 -6.27 -3.27 14.45
CA GLY A 21 -6.62 -4.53 13.78
C GLY A 21 -5.65 -4.90 12.65
N MET A 22 -5.20 -3.90 11.87
CA MET A 22 -4.20 -4.10 10.82
C MET A 22 -2.84 -4.43 11.42
N ARG A 23 -2.42 -3.75 12.49
CA ARG A 23 -1.14 -4.02 13.18
C ARG A 23 -1.06 -5.46 13.70
N GLU A 24 -2.15 -5.96 14.26
CA GLU A 24 -2.23 -7.37 14.68
C GLU A 24 -2.16 -8.35 13.50
N LEU A 25 -2.76 -8.02 12.35
CA LEU A 25 -2.63 -8.81 11.13
C LEU A 25 -1.19 -8.78 10.60
N LEU A 26 -0.51 -7.64 10.63
CA LEU A 26 0.88 -7.51 10.18
C LEU A 26 1.84 -8.39 10.97
N LYS A 27 1.63 -8.59 12.28
CA LYS A 27 2.41 -9.56 13.08
C LYS A 27 2.33 -10.97 12.51
N LEU A 28 1.15 -11.37 12.01
CA LEU A 28 0.98 -12.65 11.33
C LEU A 28 1.72 -12.68 10.00
N VAL A 29 1.64 -11.62 9.20
CA VAL A 29 2.34 -11.50 7.92
C VAL A 29 3.86 -11.61 8.11
N LEU A 30 4.42 -10.84 9.04
CA LEU A 30 5.85 -10.85 9.35
C LEU A 30 6.31 -12.24 9.78
N LYS A 31 5.55 -12.96 10.60
CA LYS A 31 5.89 -14.34 11.00
C LYS A 31 6.19 -15.27 9.81
N TYR A 32 5.59 -15.03 8.64
CA TYR A 32 5.82 -15.85 7.44
C TYR A 32 6.78 -15.21 6.43
N LEU A 33 6.85 -13.88 6.37
CA LEU A 33 7.54 -13.15 5.30
C LEU A 33 8.79 -12.39 5.73
N SER A 34 9.01 -12.17 7.04
CA SER A 34 10.24 -11.54 7.51
C SER A 34 11.37 -12.55 7.57
N ASP A 35 12.50 -12.24 6.92
CA ASP A 35 13.75 -12.94 7.15
C ASP A 35 14.43 -12.35 8.39
N GLU A 36 14.81 -13.20 9.35
CA GLU A 36 15.54 -12.77 10.55
C GLU A 36 17.05 -12.64 10.32
N LYS A 37 17.54 -13.01 9.13
CA LYS A 37 18.95 -12.86 8.80
C LYS A 37 19.29 -11.41 8.51
N GLU A 38 20.32 -10.91 9.17
CA GLU A 38 20.95 -9.64 8.82
C GLU A 38 21.49 -9.72 7.39
N ASN A 39 20.84 -9.01 6.48
CA ASN A 39 21.33 -8.76 5.13
C ASN A 39 22.00 -7.40 5.12
N SER A 40 23.31 -7.38 4.90
CA SER A 40 24.13 -6.16 4.99
C SER A 40 23.74 -5.07 3.98
N ASN A 41 22.96 -5.40 2.97
CA ASN A 41 22.46 -4.47 1.96
C ASN A 41 21.05 -3.93 2.23
N VAL A 42 20.37 -4.38 3.28
CA VAL A 42 19.01 -3.92 3.65
C VAL A 42 19.12 -2.89 4.77
N GLN A 43 18.83 -1.62 4.46
CA GLN A 43 18.87 -0.52 5.43
C GLN A 43 17.55 -0.38 6.19
N VAL A 44 16.42 -0.58 5.49
CA VAL A 44 15.08 -0.58 6.11
C VAL A 44 14.38 -1.89 5.76
N PRO A 45 14.38 -2.87 6.69
CA PRO A 45 13.76 -4.18 6.48
C PRO A 45 12.24 -4.15 6.67
N LEU A 46 11.56 -5.19 6.18
CA LEU A 46 10.09 -5.32 6.29
C LEU A 46 9.56 -5.24 7.73
N ASN A 47 10.31 -5.77 8.71
CA ASN A 47 9.90 -5.75 10.12
C ASN A 47 10.03 -4.37 10.78
N ALA A 48 10.61 -3.37 10.10
CA ALA A 48 10.55 -1.98 10.53
C ALA A 48 9.13 -1.40 10.44
N LEU A 49 8.30 -1.96 9.53
CA LEU A 49 6.94 -1.48 9.25
C LEU A 49 6.90 0.03 8.97
N ASP A 50 7.90 0.51 8.22
CA ASP A 50 8.04 1.90 7.77
C ASP A 50 7.28 2.13 6.45
N ASP A 51 7.25 3.37 5.96
CA ASP A 51 6.52 3.76 4.74
C ASP A 51 7.16 3.18 3.46
N SER A 52 8.42 2.77 3.50
CA SER A 52 9.12 2.10 2.40
C SER A 52 10.21 1.15 2.90
N ALA A 53 10.56 0.16 2.08
CA ALA A 53 11.79 -0.59 2.25
C ALA A 53 12.97 0.16 1.61
N VAL A 54 14.17 -0.07 2.14
CA VAL A 54 15.42 0.44 1.56
C VAL A 54 16.40 -0.70 1.42
N VAL A 55 16.79 -0.97 0.17
CA VAL A 55 17.73 -2.03 -0.21
C VAL A 55 18.72 -1.45 -1.21
N ASP A 56 20.02 -1.58 -0.94
CA ASP A 56 21.08 -1.03 -1.81
C ASP A 56 20.88 0.48 -2.12
N ASN A 57 20.38 1.23 -1.14
CA ASN A 57 19.98 2.65 -1.26
C ASN A 57 18.84 2.94 -2.24
N VAL A 58 18.13 1.92 -2.70
CA VAL A 58 16.89 2.07 -3.46
C VAL A 58 15.72 2.07 -2.49
N VAL A 59 14.96 3.15 -2.49
CA VAL A 59 13.69 3.25 -1.76
C VAL A 59 12.60 2.59 -2.61
N PHE A 60 11.89 1.64 -2.00
CA PHE A 60 10.85 0.89 -2.66
C PHE A 60 9.59 0.82 -1.78
N THR A 61 8.47 1.24 -2.35
CA THR A 61 7.16 1.14 -1.73
C THR A 61 6.13 0.66 -2.75
N THR A 62 5.02 0.16 -2.24
CA THR A 62 3.88 -0.25 -3.05
C THR A 62 2.63 0.02 -2.27
N ASP A 63 1.58 0.44 -2.98
CA ASP A 63 0.31 0.74 -2.36
C ASP A 63 -0.84 0.31 -3.27
N SER A 64 -1.98 -0.03 -2.67
CA SER A 64 -3.16 -0.49 -3.41
C SER A 64 -4.39 0.32 -3.05
N HIS A 65 -5.02 0.92 -4.06
CA HIS A 65 -6.10 1.88 -3.86
C HIS A 65 -7.45 1.25 -4.22
N THR A 66 -8.37 1.26 -3.26
CA THR A 66 -9.71 0.66 -3.40
C THR A 66 -10.84 1.65 -3.06
N VAL A 67 -10.53 2.95 -3.16
CA VAL A 67 -11.44 4.05 -2.80
C VAL A 67 -12.75 3.99 -3.59
N LYS A 68 -13.86 4.31 -2.91
CA LYS A 68 -15.18 4.50 -3.52
C LYS A 68 -15.82 5.79 -3.02
N PRO A 69 -16.40 6.63 -3.91
CA PRO A 69 -16.41 6.49 -5.38
C PRO A 69 -15.01 6.69 -6.00
N LEU A 70 -14.82 6.25 -7.26
CA LEU A 70 -13.53 6.41 -7.95
C LEU A 70 -13.17 7.88 -8.25
N PHE A 71 -14.19 8.73 -8.34
CA PHE A 71 -14.06 10.18 -8.52
C PHE A 71 -14.87 10.86 -7.42
N PHE A 72 -14.26 11.79 -6.70
CA PHE A 72 -14.86 12.44 -5.54
C PHE A 72 -14.50 13.94 -5.51
N PRO A 73 -15.22 14.76 -4.71
CA PRO A 73 -14.85 16.16 -4.56
C PRO A 73 -13.40 16.31 -4.06
N GLY A 74 -12.55 16.92 -4.86
CA GLY A 74 -11.15 17.17 -4.52
C GLY A 74 -10.16 16.08 -4.96
N GLY A 75 -10.59 15.01 -5.64
CA GLY A 75 -9.66 14.01 -6.15
C GLY A 75 -10.30 12.83 -6.86
N ASP A 76 -9.47 11.86 -7.17
CA ASP A 76 -9.83 10.64 -7.86
C ASP A 76 -8.84 9.53 -7.49
N ILE A 77 -9.18 8.29 -7.87
CA ILE A 77 -8.34 7.13 -7.60
C ILE A 77 -6.96 7.20 -8.24
N GLY A 78 -6.81 7.82 -9.41
CA GLY A 78 -5.54 7.95 -10.12
C GLY A 78 -4.61 8.92 -9.40
N THR A 79 -5.10 10.14 -9.11
CA THR A 79 -4.37 11.14 -8.32
C THR A 79 -3.99 10.58 -6.95
N LEU A 80 -4.89 9.85 -6.29
CA LEU A 80 -4.61 9.21 -5.00
C LEU A 80 -3.51 8.16 -5.13
N ALA A 81 -3.54 7.34 -6.19
CA ALA A 81 -2.54 6.30 -6.40
C ALA A 81 -1.13 6.87 -6.57
N ILE A 82 -1.02 7.95 -7.34
CA ILE A 82 0.26 8.59 -7.59
C ILE A 82 0.75 9.37 -6.38
N ALA A 83 -0.11 10.22 -5.81
CA ALA A 83 0.26 11.02 -4.66
C ALA A 83 0.63 10.15 -3.45
N GLY A 84 -0.12 9.07 -3.18
CA GLY A 84 0.19 8.14 -2.08
C GLY A 84 1.58 7.53 -2.21
N THR A 85 1.85 6.86 -3.33
CA THR A 85 3.16 6.21 -3.56
C THR A 85 4.31 7.21 -3.62
N VAL A 86 4.13 8.39 -4.24
CA VAL A 86 5.15 9.44 -4.26
C VAL A 86 5.42 9.98 -2.86
N ASN A 87 4.39 10.17 -2.04
CA ASN A 87 4.54 10.67 -0.67
C ASN A 87 5.32 9.67 0.19
N ASP A 88 5.04 8.37 0.09
CA ASP A 88 5.78 7.33 0.83
C ASP A 88 7.27 7.33 0.49
N ILE A 89 7.64 7.56 -0.77
CA ILE A 89 9.06 7.73 -1.16
C ILE A 89 9.63 9.03 -0.60
N ALA A 90 8.86 10.14 -0.68
CA ALA A 90 9.31 11.46 -0.29
C ALA A 90 9.55 11.59 1.22
N VAL A 91 8.73 10.96 2.06
CA VAL A 91 8.91 10.98 3.53
C VAL A 91 10.17 10.23 3.98
N MET A 92 10.66 9.29 3.16
CA MET A 92 11.96 8.64 3.35
C MET A 92 13.14 9.51 2.93
N GLY A 93 12.88 10.72 2.41
CA GLY A 93 13.91 11.65 1.93
C GLY A 93 14.51 11.28 0.58
N ALA A 94 13.84 10.43 -0.21
CA ALA A 94 14.28 10.01 -1.53
C ALA A 94 13.58 10.76 -2.67
N GLU A 95 14.25 10.84 -3.81
CA GLU A 95 13.70 11.36 -5.05
C GLU A 95 12.99 10.23 -5.81
N PRO A 96 11.69 10.34 -6.11
CA PRO A 96 10.98 9.35 -6.93
C PRO A 96 11.53 9.32 -8.36
N LEU A 97 11.97 8.15 -8.83
CA LEU A 97 12.56 8.00 -10.17
C LEU A 97 11.60 7.38 -11.18
N CYS A 98 10.74 6.46 -10.73
CA CYS A 98 9.77 5.77 -11.56
C CYS A 98 8.64 5.20 -10.70
N LEU A 99 7.53 4.87 -11.36
CA LEU A 99 6.36 4.24 -10.76
C LEU A 99 5.95 3.02 -11.57
N SER A 100 5.49 1.98 -10.89
CA SER A 100 4.76 0.86 -11.50
C SER A 100 3.28 0.99 -11.22
N ALA A 101 2.43 0.70 -12.19
CA ALA A 101 0.97 0.69 -12.02
C ALA A 101 0.39 -0.68 -12.35
N ALA A 102 -0.48 -1.18 -11.49
CA ALA A 102 -1.24 -2.41 -11.70
C ALA A 102 -2.74 -2.12 -11.58
N PHE A 103 -3.51 -2.58 -12.56
CA PHE A 103 -4.96 -2.36 -12.61
C PHE A 103 -5.69 -3.69 -12.47
N VAL A 104 -6.59 -3.78 -11.49
CA VAL A 104 -7.56 -4.88 -11.35
C VAL A 104 -8.92 -4.31 -11.71
N ILE A 105 -9.44 -4.69 -12.88
CA ILE A 105 -10.64 -4.08 -13.47
C ILE A 105 -11.77 -5.10 -13.49
N GLU A 106 -12.94 -4.69 -13.00
CA GLU A 106 -14.16 -5.52 -13.02
C GLU A 106 -14.72 -5.63 -14.45
N GLU A 107 -15.25 -6.81 -14.79
CA GLU A 107 -15.95 -7.02 -16.07
C GLU A 107 -17.11 -6.01 -16.21
N GLY A 108 -17.22 -5.40 -17.39
CA GLY A 108 -18.25 -4.41 -17.67
C GLY A 108 -17.91 -2.97 -17.25
N PHE A 109 -16.71 -2.72 -16.70
CA PHE A 109 -16.26 -1.35 -16.44
C PHE A 109 -16.14 -0.55 -17.76
N PRO A 110 -16.72 0.66 -17.86
CA PRO A 110 -16.69 1.42 -19.11
C PRO A 110 -15.27 1.81 -19.54
N PHE A 111 -14.94 1.60 -20.81
CA PHE A 111 -13.66 2.03 -21.40
C PHE A 111 -13.41 3.52 -21.16
N SER A 112 -14.42 4.38 -21.35
CA SER A 112 -14.28 5.83 -21.10
C SER A 112 -13.95 6.17 -19.64
N GLY A 113 -14.41 5.35 -18.69
CA GLY A 113 -14.02 5.48 -17.29
C GLY A 113 -12.57 5.09 -17.07
N PHE A 114 -12.09 4.05 -17.76
CA PHE A 114 -10.71 3.60 -17.66
C PHE A 114 -9.74 4.55 -18.37
N GLU A 115 -10.06 5.03 -19.57
CA GLU A 115 -9.27 6.06 -20.28
C GLU A 115 -9.09 7.30 -19.41
N ARG A 116 -10.15 7.75 -18.73
CA ARG A 116 -10.04 8.87 -17.79
C ARG A 116 -9.06 8.58 -16.65
N ILE A 117 -9.03 7.35 -16.10
CA ILE A 117 -8.06 6.97 -15.07
C ILE A 117 -6.64 6.96 -15.66
N LEU A 118 -6.45 6.43 -16.87
CA LEU A 118 -5.16 6.40 -17.55
C LEU A 118 -4.60 7.81 -17.80
N ASP A 119 -5.44 8.77 -18.20
CA ASP A 119 -5.04 10.17 -18.37
C ASP A 119 -4.55 10.78 -17.05
N LEU A 120 -5.22 10.47 -15.94
CA LEU A 120 -4.84 10.94 -14.61
C LEU A 120 -3.50 10.36 -14.15
N VAL A 121 -3.23 9.10 -14.50
CA VAL A 121 -1.99 8.39 -14.13
C VAL A 121 -0.93 8.39 -15.23
N THR A 122 -0.95 9.34 -16.16
CA THR A 122 0.14 9.51 -17.13
C THR A 122 0.68 10.94 -17.17
N GLY A 123 0.06 11.86 -16.41
CA GLY A 123 0.41 13.27 -16.37
C GLY A 123 1.39 13.68 -15.26
N PHE A 124 2.11 12.73 -14.65
CA PHE A 124 3.10 12.98 -13.59
C PHE A 124 4.53 13.04 -14.12
#